data_AF-A0A836JNF5-F1
#
_entry.id   AF-A0A836JNF5-F1
#
_cell.length_a   1.000
_cell.length_b   1.000
_cell.length_c   1.000
_cell.angle_alpha   90.00
_cell.angle_beta   90.00
_cell.angle_gamma   90.00
#
_symmetry.space_group_name_H-M   'P 1'
#
loop_
_entity.id
_entity.type
_entity.pdbx_description
1 polymer ?
#
loop_
_entity_poly.entity_id
_entity_poly.type
_entity_poly.pdbx_seq_one_letter_code
_entity_poly.pdbx_strand_id
1 'polypeptide(L)' 'RGSGRRNHVCPKCGNGYTVIKSLRRHLRYECGLTPRFKCPYCGTRSKQRGHVSQHIRRKHSGQRIYIIDSP' A
#
# COMPACT_ATOMS: atom_id res chain seq x y z
N ARG A 1 -11.54 20.38 18.05
CA ARG A 1 -11.67 20.16 16.58
C ARG A 1 -11.32 18.70 16.28
N GLY A 2 -12.29 17.84 16.04
CA GLY A 2 -12.00 16.43 15.73
C GLY A 2 -13.14 15.81 14.97
N SER A 3 -13.06 15.80 13.63
CA SER A 3 -14.01 15.07 12.79
C SER A 3 -13.44 14.88 11.39
N GLY A 4 -12.36 14.09 11.29
CA GLY A 4 -12.14 13.34 10.05
C GLY A 4 -13.00 12.09 10.09
N ARG A 5 -14.34 12.21 10.03
CA ARG A 5 -15.21 11.03 10.02
C ARG A 5 -14.88 10.20 8.79
N ARG A 6 -14.34 8.99 9.00
CA ARG A 6 -14.03 8.03 7.94
C ARG A 6 -15.32 7.32 7.56
N ASN A 7 -16.14 8.01 6.77
CA ASN A 7 -17.48 7.57 6.39
C ASN A 7 -17.50 6.36 5.43
N HIS A 8 -16.34 6.00 4.85
CA HIS A 8 -16.24 4.95 3.85
C HIS A 8 -15.35 3.83 4.37
N VAL A 9 -15.95 2.81 4.98
CA VAL A 9 -15.24 1.69 5.58
C VAL A 9 -15.23 0.50 4.63
N CYS A 10 -14.09 -0.17 4.52
CA CYS A 10 -13.98 -1.40 3.76
C CYS A 10 -14.65 -2.57 4.51
N PRO A 11 -15.67 -3.23 3.94
CA PRO A 11 -16.37 -4.32 4.62
C PRO A 11 -15.52 -5.60 4.77
N LYS A 12 -14.43 -5.72 4.00
CA LYS A 12 -13.58 -6.92 4.01
C LYS A 12 -12.44 -6.84 5.02
N CYS A 13 -11.92 -5.65 5.32
CA CYS A 13 -10.76 -5.49 6.20
C CYS A 13 -10.90 -4.36 7.23
N GLY A 14 -12.03 -3.65 7.27
CA GLY A 14 -12.32 -2.62 8.27
C GLY A 14 -11.61 -1.28 8.08
N ASN A 15 -10.79 -1.10 7.02
CA ASN A 15 -10.08 0.16 6.80
C ASN A 15 -11.04 1.32 6.48
N GLY A 16 -10.90 2.43 7.21
CA GLY A 16 -11.72 3.63 7.05
C GLY A 16 -11.07 4.68 6.16
N TYR A 17 -11.83 5.19 5.20
CA TYR A 17 -11.42 6.24 4.27
C TYR A 17 -12.32 7.46 4.42
N THR A 18 -11.73 8.65 4.27
CA THR A 18 -12.46 9.93 4.31
C THR A 18 -13.17 10.24 2.98
N VAL A 19 -12.78 9.56 1.88
CA VAL A 19 -13.35 9.76 0.55
C VAL A 19 -13.61 8.43 -0.16
N ILE A 20 -14.76 8.32 -0.83
CA ILE A 20 -15.22 7.09 -1.50
C ILE A 20 -14.27 6.64 -2.61
N LYS A 21 -13.62 7.58 -3.32
CA LYS A 21 -12.61 7.27 -4.36
C LYS A 21 -11.44 6.45 -3.81
N SER A 22 -11.01 6.74 -2.59
CA SER A 22 -9.93 6.00 -1.93
C SER A 22 -10.39 4.61 -1.51
N LEU A 23 -11.61 4.48 -0.97
CA LEU A 23 -12.20 3.17 -0.68
C LEU A 23 -12.33 2.32 -1.96
N ARG A 24 -12.83 2.88 -3.06
CA ARG A 24 -12.94 2.16 -4.34
C ARG A 24 -11.59 1.67 -4.86
N ARG A 25 -10.55 2.53 -4.82
CA ARG A 25 -9.18 2.15 -5.18
C ARG A 25 -8.66 1.03 -4.30
N HIS A 26 -8.86 1.16 -2.98
CA HIS A 26 -8.49 0.13 -2.02
C HIS A 26 -9.17 -1.21 -2.32
N LEU A 27 -10.49 -1.22 -2.53
CA LEU A 27 -11.24 -2.43 -2.83
C LEU A 27 -10.75 -3.13 -4.11
N ARG A 28 -10.38 -2.34 -5.12
CA ARG A 28 -9.97 -2.88 -6.43
C ARG A 28 -8.54 -3.42 -6.44
N TYR A 29 -7.61 -2.77 -5.73
CA TYR A 29 -6.17 -3.02 -5.91
C TYR A 29 -5.42 -3.37 -4.62
N GLU A 30 -6.07 -3.35 -3.47
CA GLU A 30 -5.40 -3.61 -2.20
C GLU A 30 -6.16 -4.59 -1.32
N CYS A 31 -7.49 -4.53 -1.30
CA CYS A 31 -8.28 -5.37 -0.42
C CYS A 31 -8.33 -6.81 -0.92
N GLY A 32 -7.81 -7.74 -0.12
CA GLY A 32 -7.76 -9.17 -0.47
C GLY A 32 -6.68 -9.54 -1.50
N LEU A 33 -5.88 -8.57 -1.98
CA LEU A 33 -4.71 -8.88 -2.81
C LEU A 33 -3.49 -9.13 -1.93
N THR A 34 -2.72 -10.15 -2.28
CA THR A 34 -1.41 -10.40 -1.69
C THR A 34 -0.40 -9.37 -2.22
N PRO A 35 0.59 -8.99 -1.41
CA PRO A 35 1.58 -8.01 -1.84
C PRO A 35 2.54 -8.63 -2.87
N ARG A 36 2.34 -8.26 -4.14
CA ARG A 36 3.07 -8.77 -5.31
C ARG A 36 4.49 -8.21 -5.46
N PHE A 37 4.70 -7.00 -4.98
CA PHE A 37 5.97 -6.30 -5.13
C PHE A 37 6.84 -6.52 -3.90
N LYS A 38 8.02 -7.11 -4.07
CA LYS A 38 8.98 -7.38 -3.00
C LYS A 38 10.19 -6.45 -3.10
N CYS A 39 10.66 -5.98 -1.94
CA CYS A 39 11.94 -5.29 -1.82
C CYS A 39 13.09 -6.28 -2.04
N PRO A 40 14.10 -5.98 -2.88
CA PRO A 40 15.24 -6.87 -3.09
C PRO A 40 16.21 -6.87 -1.89
N TYR A 41 16.17 -5.84 -1.04
CA TYR A 41 17.10 -5.65 0.08
C TYR A 41 16.57 -6.18 1.42
N CYS A 42 15.29 -6.57 1.50
CA CYS A 42 14.68 -7.12 2.71
C CYS A 42 13.42 -7.94 2.42
N GLY A 43 12.76 -8.45 3.45
CA GLY A 43 11.51 -9.21 3.32
C GLY A 43 10.25 -8.38 3.03
N THR A 44 10.35 -7.04 2.95
CA THR A 44 9.17 -6.18 2.81
C THR A 44 8.47 -6.40 1.48
N ARG A 45 7.15 -6.61 1.54
CA ARG A 45 6.28 -6.72 0.36
C ARG A 45 5.22 -5.63 0.39
N SER A 46 4.81 -5.15 -0.78
CA SER A 46 3.70 -4.21 -0.93
C SER A 46 2.81 -4.59 -2.12
N LYS A 47 1.56 -4.14 -2.07
CA LYS A 47 0.57 -4.33 -3.14
C LYS A 47 0.75 -3.34 -4.28
N GLN A 48 1.52 -2.28 -4.05
CA GLN A 48 1.75 -1.18 -4.97
C GLN A 48 3.24 -0.95 -5.18
N ARG A 49 3.66 -0.84 -6.44
CA ARG A 49 5.06 -0.60 -6.82
C ARG A 49 5.63 0.68 -6.19
N GLY A 50 4.84 1.76 -6.19
CA GLY A 50 5.23 3.04 -5.61
C GLY A 50 5.54 2.97 -4.11
N HIS A 51 4.87 2.08 -3.36
CA HIS A 51 5.15 1.88 -1.94
C HIS A 51 6.52 1.21 -1.72
N VAL A 52 6.89 0.23 -2.56
CA VAL A 52 8.23 -0.39 -2.48
C VAL A 52 9.31 0.63 -2.85
N SER A 53 9.10 1.46 -3.89
CA SER A 53 10.03 2.53 -4.24
C SER A 53 10.28 3.48 -3.08
N GLN A 54 9.21 3.93 -2.42
CA GLN A 54 9.33 4.83 -1.28
C GLN A 54 9.98 4.14 -0.07
N HIS A 55 9.65 2.87 0.17
CA HIS A 55 10.29 2.06 1.21
C HIS A 55 11.81 1.99 1.00
N ILE A 56 12.27 1.68 -0.22
CA ILE A 56 13.71 1.62 -0.54
C ILE A 56 14.36 2.98 -0.28
N ARG A 57 13.78 4.08 -0.79
CA ARG A 57 14.33 5.43 -0.56
C ARG A 57 14.47 5.79 0.92
N ARG A 58 13.58 5.30 1.78
CA ARG A 58 13.53 5.65 3.21
C ARG A 58 14.32 4.69 4.11
N LYS A 59 14.36 3.40 3.77
CA LYS A 59 14.93 2.34 4.62
C LYS A 59 16.23 1.78 4.07
N HIS A 60 16.46 1.91 2.79
CA HIS A 60 17.65 1.49 2.07
C HIS A 60 18.26 2.70 1.34
N SER A 61 18.47 3.79 2.09
CA SER A 61 19.05 5.01 1.55
C SER A 61 20.42 4.70 0.92
N GLY A 62 20.68 5.24 -0.27
CA GLY A 62 21.88 4.95 -1.04
C GLY A 62 21.84 3.65 -1.85
N GLN A 63 20.75 2.86 -1.78
CA GLN A 63 20.55 1.71 -2.66
C GLN A 63 19.76 2.09 -3.92
N ARG A 64 20.02 1.40 -5.03
CA ARG A 64 19.28 1.60 -6.30
C ARG A 64 17.83 1.15 -6.11
N ILE A 65 16.89 1.92 -6.64
CA ILE A 65 15.46 1.57 -6.54
C ILE A 65 15.15 0.49 -7.56
N TYR A 66 15.21 -0.77 -7.13
CA TYR A 66 14.81 -1.95 -7.89
C TYR A 66 13.69 -2.70 -7.16
N ILE A 67 12.73 -3.26 -7.89
CA ILE A 67 11.54 -3.89 -7.32
C ILE A 67 11.36 -5.24 -8.00
N ILE A 68 11.20 -6.28 -7.20
CA ILE A 68 10.91 -7.63 -7.68
C ILE A 68 9.39 -7.75 -7.78
N ASP A 69 8.87 -7.98 -8.99
CA ASP A 69 7.48 -8.39 -9.22
C ASP A 69 7.42 -9.92 -9.13
N SER A 70 6.76 -10.45 -8.11
CA SER A 70 6.58 -11.89 -7.92
C SER A 70 5.08 -12.14 -7.79
N PRO A 71 4.43 -12.87 -8.72
CA PRO A 71 3.01 -13.17 -8.67
C PRO A 71 2.59 -13.93 -7.41
#